data_AF-A0A819QYW6-F1
#
_entry.id   AF-A0A819QYW6-F1
#
_cell.length_a   1.000
_cell.length_b   1.000
_cell.length_c   1.000
_cell.angle_alpha   90.00
_cell.angle_beta   90.00
_cell.angle_gamma   90.00
#
_symmetry.space_group_name_H-M   'P 1'
#
loop_
_entity.id
_entity.type
_entity.pdbx_description
1 polymer ?
#
loop_
_entity_poly.entity_id
_entity_poly.type
_entity_poly.pdbx_seq_one_letter_code
_entity_poly.pdbx_strand_id
1 'polypeptide(L)'
;MNESVNERSSISSDIGEVEIANDDMELEDQRFRFILSYLNIVYGTTPVAFKKAIINNDINRKLIESFFDKTNRNIILIFENSDSLNVLTEFPIHFKSKIVCFVKRNENIIEKDIPLKKQIAIAEFTSSSITQLSLFISEILWPILQEKKSISDWPDIVLRNCQENISELTNLLTVINGILRNQTILSIPHDIDFLTRSDYLRVLSHNKTFDNRKIRLLENLIMTWRNQIQTAINYDRNLPKTKHHPLPNIEIEFWTTRAENLQGIKTQMHSPLIRRLVEVLEISNSNYFSRFRTIFRDVIQALAEAQNIALYLKPLVPILEIIEKVQDIQLISFHFNRLFHTLALAWANSVYYTNIDRFIGFLQQWTNLVITKIRDLLQPNDLFVDTDFDEPIQSINLALETCMLYRKSYQHRKELLPTYFSNDRQTLYWEIPESKIFDGFEHFIDRLKMLK
;
A
#
# COMPACT_ATOMS: atom_id res chain seq x y z
N MET A 1 -9.66 -53.72 3.97
CA MET A 1 -9.37 -52.74 2.90
C MET A 1 -8.81 -51.49 3.56
N ASN A 2 -7.52 -51.56 3.90
CA ASN A 2 -6.74 -50.50 4.51
C ASN A 2 -5.65 -50.18 3.50
N GLU A 3 -5.79 -49.08 2.75
CA GLU A 3 -4.73 -48.50 1.92
C GLU A 3 -5.28 -47.16 1.36
N SER A 4 -4.99 -46.05 2.03
CA SER A 4 -5.07 -44.66 1.48
C SER A 4 -4.78 -43.56 2.52
N VAL A 5 -4.01 -43.83 3.58
CA VAL A 5 -3.69 -42.81 4.62
C VAL A 5 -2.18 -42.48 4.70
N ASN A 6 -1.31 -43.12 3.89
CA ASN A 6 0.15 -43.02 4.08
C ASN A 6 0.93 -42.09 3.13
N GLU A 7 0.29 -41.25 2.31
CA GLU A 7 1.01 -40.43 1.30
C GLU A 7 1.21 -38.94 1.66
N ARG A 8 1.07 -38.53 2.93
CA ARG A 8 1.27 -37.11 3.31
C ARG A 8 2.34 -36.87 4.38
N SER A 9 3.20 -37.85 4.65
CA SER A 9 4.33 -37.71 5.60
C SER A 9 5.73 -37.71 4.96
N SER A 10 5.84 -37.49 3.65
CA SER A 10 7.11 -37.62 2.91
C SER A 10 7.46 -36.37 2.09
N ILE A 11 7.52 -35.20 2.74
CA ILE A 11 8.19 -34.01 2.17
C ILE A 11 9.41 -33.63 3.02
N SER A 12 9.75 -34.40 4.05
CA SER A 12 10.94 -34.16 4.90
C SER A 12 12.17 -35.00 4.53
N SER A 13 12.25 -35.57 3.32
CA SER A 13 13.33 -36.50 2.95
C SER A 13 14.09 -36.20 1.66
N ASP A 14 13.74 -35.17 0.89
CA ASP A 14 14.48 -34.85 -0.34
C ASP A 14 15.30 -33.56 -0.19
N ILE A 15 16.32 -33.65 0.67
CA ILE A 15 17.59 -32.98 0.36
C ILE A 15 18.42 -34.10 -0.26
N GLY A 16 18.28 -34.29 -1.57
CA GLY A 16 19.20 -35.13 -2.32
C GLY A 16 20.63 -34.73 -1.97
N GLU A 17 21.52 -35.71 -1.86
CA GLU A 17 22.95 -35.48 -1.80
C GLU A 17 23.32 -34.52 -2.94
N VAL A 18 23.55 -33.26 -2.60
CA VAL A 18 24.07 -32.28 -3.55
C VAL A 18 25.48 -32.74 -3.84
N GLU A 19 25.74 -33.18 -5.08
CA GLU A 19 27.09 -33.44 -5.55
C GLU A 19 27.94 -32.21 -5.25
N ILE A 20 28.88 -32.39 -4.32
CA ILE A 20 29.81 -31.36 -3.88
C ILE A 20 30.73 -31.06 -5.07
N ALA A 21 30.58 -29.89 -5.69
CA ALA A 21 31.47 -29.46 -6.76
C ALA A 21 32.90 -29.32 -6.19
N ASN A 22 33.93 -29.66 -7.00
CA ASN A 22 35.33 -29.66 -6.57
C ASN A 22 35.83 -28.35 -5.93
N ASP A 23 35.16 -27.21 -6.16
CA ASP A 23 35.48 -25.90 -5.55
C ASP A 23 35.05 -25.73 -4.08
N ASP A 24 34.17 -26.60 -3.56
CA ASP A 24 33.73 -26.61 -2.14
C ASP A 24 34.81 -27.18 -1.20
N MET A 25 35.82 -27.88 -1.75
CA MET A 25 36.89 -28.53 -1.00
C MET A 25 37.87 -27.54 -0.32
N GLU A 26 37.91 -26.28 -0.73
CA GLU A 26 38.81 -25.25 -0.16
C GLU A 26 38.29 -24.59 1.13
N LEU A 27 37.05 -24.85 1.55
CA LEU A 27 36.51 -24.33 2.80
C LEU A 27 36.72 -25.33 3.93
N GLU A 28 37.76 -25.21 4.76
CA GLU A 28 38.03 -26.21 5.82
C GLU A 28 36.93 -26.28 6.89
N ASP A 29 36.24 -25.17 7.15
CA ASP A 29 35.22 -25.09 8.20
C ASP A 29 33.83 -25.51 7.67
N GLN A 30 33.32 -26.64 8.19
CA GLN A 30 31.98 -27.17 7.84
C GLN A 30 30.85 -26.17 8.09
N ARG A 31 31.03 -25.23 9.03
CA ARG A 31 30.05 -24.20 9.37
C ARG A 31 29.86 -23.19 8.24
N PHE A 32 30.96 -22.81 7.58
CA PHE A 32 30.92 -21.95 6.40
C PHE A 32 30.38 -22.69 5.18
N ARG A 33 30.72 -23.97 5.01
CA ARG A 33 30.13 -24.81 3.95
C ARG A 33 28.61 -24.93 4.10
N PHE A 34 28.11 -25.08 5.32
CA PHE A 34 26.68 -25.14 5.58
C PHE A 34 25.97 -23.85 5.18
N ILE A 35 26.51 -22.68 5.56
CA ILE A 35 25.95 -21.39 5.14
C ILE A 35 25.99 -21.26 3.61
N LEU A 36 27.14 -21.55 2.97
CA LEU A 36 27.28 -21.49 1.51
C LEU A 36 26.26 -22.38 0.81
N SER A 37 26.08 -23.63 1.26
CA SER A 37 25.14 -24.56 0.64
C SER A 37 23.72 -24.00 0.59
N TYR A 38 23.30 -23.30 1.64
CA TYR A 38 21.97 -22.68 1.68
C TYR A 38 21.90 -21.41 0.84
N LEU A 39 22.93 -20.56 0.87
CA LEU A 39 22.98 -19.35 0.05
C LEU A 39 23.05 -19.68 -1.45
N ASN A 40 23.67 -20.80 -1.83
CA ASN A 40 23.66 -21.29 -3.21
C ASN A 40 22.24 -21.63 -3.66
N ILE A 41 21.44 -22.28 -2.81
CA ILE A 41 20.03 -22.59 -3.12
C ILE A 41 19.19 -21.30 -3.25
N VAL A 42 19.42 -20.31 -2.37
CA VAL A 42 18.56 -19.12 -2.30
C VAL A 42 18.95 -18.04 -3.32
N TYR A 43 20.24 -17.79 -3.51
CA TYR A 43 20.77 -16.70 -4.33
C TYR A 43 21.59 -17.19 -5.54
N GLY A 44 21.85 -18.50 -5.67
CA GLY A 44 22.81 -18.99 -6.68
C GLY A 44 24.25 -18.58 -6.39
N THR A 45 24.59 -18.28 -5.12
CA THR A 45 25.94 -17.83 -4.74
C THR A 45 26.98 -18.91 -5.05
N THR A 46 27.96 -18.56 -5.88
CA THR A 46 29.11 -19.43 -6.17
C THR A 46 30.15 -19.42 -5.03
N PRO A 47 30.94 -20.49 -4.85
CA PRO A 47 32.00 -20.54 -3.83
C PRO A 47 32.99 -19.36 -3.93
N VAL A 48 33.29 -18.93 -5.16
CA VAL A 48 34.18 -17.78 -5.43
C VAL A 48 33.58 -16.47 -4.93
N ALA A 49 32.30 -16.21 -5.21
CA ALA A 49 31.60 -15.02 -4.74
C ALA A 49 31.49 -15.01 -3.21
N PHE A 50 31.20 -16.16 -2.61
CA PHE A 50 31.14 -16.32 -1.15
C PHE A 50 32.49 -16.05 -0.47
N LYS A 51 33.59 -16.62 -0.98
CA LYS A 51 34.93 -16.35 -0.46
C LYS A 51 35.27 -14.86 -0.51
N LYS A 52 35.00 -14.20 -1.65
CA LYS A 52 35.25 -12.76 -1.82
C LYS A 52 34.44 -11.90 -0.85
N ALA A 53 33.14 -12.18 -0.70
CA ALA A 53 32.23 -11.32 0.06
C ALA A 53 32.26 -11.59 1.57
N ILE A 54 32.49 -12.85 1.99
CA ILE A 54 32.40 -13.26 3.39
C ILE A 54 33.77 -13.56 3.98
N ILE A 55 34.60 -14.38 3.34
CA ILE A 55 35.86 -14.86 3.95
C ILE A 55 36.96 -13.82 3.86
N ASN A 56 37.09 -13.15 2.72
CA ASN A 56 38.09 -12.10 2.49
C ASN A 56 37.69 -10.77 3.14
N ASN A 57 36.43 -10.64 3.56
CA ASN A 57 35.94 -9.48 4.30
C ASN A 57 36.01 -9.78 5.80
N ASP A 58 37.01 -9.20 6.48
CA ASP A 58 37.24 -9.41 7.92
C ASP A 58 36.01 -9.12 8.79
N ILE A 59 35.17 -8.16 8.41
CA ILE A 59 33.97 -7.80 9.18
C ILE A 59 32.95 -8.93 9.08
N ASN A 60 32.59 -9.33 7.86
CA ASN A 60 31.61 -10.40 7.63
C ASN A 60 32.08 -11.73 8.22
N ARG A 61 33.37 -12.06 8.02
CA ARG A 61 33.99 -13.26 8.60
C ARG A 61 33.88 -13.28 10.12
N LYS A 62 34.31 -12.21 10.80
CA LYS A 62 34.25 -12.11 12.26
C LYS A 62 32.83 -12.17 12.79
N LEU A 63 31.84 -11.64 12.05
CA LEU A 63 30.43 -11.73 12.44
C LEU A 63 29.96 -13.19 12.45
N ILE A 64 30.24 -13.95 11.38
CA ILE A 64 29.88 -15.37 11.28
C ILE A 64 30.65 -16.22 12.30
N GLU A 65 31.96 -16.03 12.46
CA GLU A 65 32.73 -16.72 13.49
C GLU A 65 32.15 -16.43 14.88
N SER A 66 31.85 -15.16 15.16
CA SER A 66 31.27 -14.78 16.45
C SER A 66 29.86 -15.29 16.67
N PHE A 67 29.10 -15.54 15.60
CA PHE A 67 27.82 -16.23 15.69
C PHE A 67 28.06 -17.64 16.19
N PHE A 68 28.96 -18.42 15.61
CA PHE A 68 29.19 -19.79 16.09
C PHE A 68 29.86 -19.84 17.47
N ASP A 69 30.88 -19.01 17.70
CA ASP A 69 31.82 -19.13 18.82
C ASP A 69 31.35 -18.42 20.11
N LYS A 70 30.32 -17.58 20.05
CA LYS A 70 29.79 -16.87 21.23
C LYS A 70 28.38 -17.33 21.61
N THR A 71 28.09 -17.33 22.91
CA THR A 71 26.76 -17.62 23.47
C THR A 71 25.79 -16.45 23.34
N ASN A 72 26.31 -15.21 23.24
CA ASN A 72 25.49 -13.99 23.18
C ASN A 72 25.04 -13.60 21.77
N ARG A 73 25.37 -14.38 20.74
CA ARG A 73 24.99 -14.13 19.35
C ARG A 73 24.23 -15.30 18.77
N ASN A 74 22.91 -15.18 18.80
CA ASN A 74 22.00 -16.23 18.38
C ASN A 74 21.44 -16.03 16.98
N ILE A 75 21.69 -14.87 16.34
CA ILE A 75 21.09 -14.50 15.06
C ILE A 75 22.14 -13.84 14.16
N ILE A 76 22.19 -14.28 12.90
CA ILE A 76 22.83 -13.56 11.80
C ILE A 76 21.90 -13.49 10.60
N LEU A 77 21.98 -12.38 9.87
CA LEU A 77 21.21 -12.09 8.67
C LEU A 77 22.17 -11.96 7.49
N ILE A 78 21.87 -12.65 6.40
CA ILE A 78 22.66 -12.62 5.17
C ILE A 78 21.75 -12.25 4.00
N PHE A 79 22.15 -11.23 3.24
CA PHE A 79 21.43 -10.76 2.08
C PHE A 79 22.37 -10.28 0.99
N GLU A 80 21.88 -10.30 -0.24
CA GLU A 80 22.60 -9.84 -1.41
C GLU A 80 22.28 -8.36 -1.68
N ASN A 81 23.31 -7.54 -1.86
CA ASN A 81 23.19 -6.14 -2.25
C ASN A 81 24.20 -5.85 -3.36
N SER A 82 23.71 -5.43 -4.54
CA SER A 82 24.55 -5.13 -5.72
C SER A 82 25.57 -6.24 -6.02
N ASP A 83 25.10 -7.48 -6.13
CA ASP A 83 25.90 -8.69 -6.42
C ASP A 83 27.00 -9.00 -5.37
N SER A 84 26.84 -8.49 -4.15
CA SER A 84 27.71 -8.76 -3.00
C SER A 84 26.93 -9.18 -1.76
N LEU A 85 27.43 -10.19 -1.05
CA LEU A 85 26.80 -10.67 0.19
C LEU A 85 27.21 -9.83 1.39
N ASN A 86 26.24 -9.47 2.22
CA ASN A 86 26.45 -8.72 3.45
C ASN A 86 25.89 -9.48 4.65
N VAL A 87 26.57 -9.34 5.80
CA VAL A 87 26.19 -9.98 7.07
C VAL A 87 25.80 -8.91 8.08
N LEU A 88 24.63 -9.06 8.71
CA LEU A 88 24.15 -8.20 9.78
C LEU A 88 23.75 -9.02 11.00
N THR A 89 23.76 -8.39 12.17
CA THR A 89 23.24 -8.98 13.43
C THR A 89 21.86 -8.47 13.79
N GLU A 90 21.39 -7.41 13.14
CA GLU A 90 20.10 -6.76 13.37
C GLU A 90 19.39 -6.52 12.04
N PHE A 91 18.05 -6.53 12.07
CA PHE A 91 17.26 -6.32 10.86
C PHE A 91 17.48 -4.92 10.30
N PRO A 92 17.84 -4.79 9.02
CA PRO A 92 17.95 -3.49 8.38
C PRO A 92 16.56 -2.84 8.25
N ILE A 93 16.50 -1.51 8.39
CA ILE A 93 15.25 -0.74 8.25
C ILE A 93 14.69 -0.86 6.82
N HIS A 94 15.58 -0.94 5.83
CA HIS A 94 15.23 -1.06 4.42
C HIS A 94 16.09 -2.12 3.74
N PHE A 95 15.43 -3.05 3.06
CA PHE A 95 16.09 -4.05 2.24
C PHE A 95 15.21 -4.37 1.03
N LYS A 96 15.84 -4.56 -0.14
CA LYS A 96 15.14 -4.82 -1.41
C LYS A 96 15.18 -6.31 -1.78
N SER A 97 16.26 -6.99 -1.44
CA SER A 97 16.48 -8.41 -1.69
C SER A 97 15.94 -9.27 -0.54
N LYS A 98 15.81 -10.56 -0.78
CA LYS A 98 15.51 -11.53 0.28
C LYS A 98 16.60 -11.47 1.36
N ILE A 99 16.25 -11.75 2.61
CA ILE A 99 17.18 -11.92 3.73
C ILE A 99 17.09 -13.36 4.20
N VAL A 100 18.22 -14.03 4.35
CA VAL A 100 18.32 -15.33 5.02
C VAL A 100 18.78 -15.12 6.45
N CYS A 101 17.98 -15.55 7.41
CA CYS A 101 18.24 -15.47 8.83
C CYS A 101 18.65 -16.86 9.35
N PHE A 102 19.81 -16.94 9.99
CA PHE A 102 20.26 -18.13 10.70
C PHE A 102 20.15 -17.88 12.20
N VAL A 103 19.41 -18.76 12.88
CA VAL A 103 19.10 -18.65 14.31
C VAL A 103 19.61 -19.88 15.03
N LYS A 104 20.35 -19.71 16.12
CA LYS A 104 20.70 -20.83 17.02
C LYS A 104 19.46 -21.29 17.77
N ARG A 105 19.24 -22.61 17.83
CA ARG A 105 18.14 -23.18 18.62
C ARG A 105 18.39 -23.11 20.12
N ASN A 106 19.66 -23.13 20.54
CA ASN A 106 20.09 -23.04 21.94
C ASN A 106 21.21 -22.01 22.05
N GLU A 107 21.34 -21.34 23.19
CA GLU A 107 22.35 -20.30 23.48
C GLU A 107 23.76 -20.87 23.73
N ASN A 108 24.18 -21.84 22.91
CA ASN A 108 25.42 -22.57 23.07
C ASN A 108 26.42 -22.25 21.94
N ILE A 109 27.69 -22.53 22.20
CA ILE A 109 28.73 -22.53 21.18
C ILE A 109 28.48 -23.69 20.22
N ILE A 110 28.62 -23.44 18.93
CA ILE A 110 28.49 -24.44 17.88
C ILE A 110 29.90 -24.83 17.43
N GLU A 111 30.36 -25.98 17.91
CA GLU A 111 31.65 -26.56 17.53
C GLU A 111 31.65 -27.01 16.08
N LYS A 112 32.85 -27.16 15.51
CA LYS A 112 33.05 -27.39 14.06
C LYS A 112 32.55 -28.76 13.56
N ASP A 113 32.48 -29.76 14.44
CA ASP A 113 32.23 -31.16 14.05
C ASP A 113 30.79 -31.63 14.32
N ILE A 114 29.89 -30.72 14.73
CA ILE A 114 28.53 -31.07 15.16
C ILE A 114 27.52 -30.93 14.00
N PRO A 115 26.51 -31.82 13.87
CA PRO A 115 25.47 -31.68 12.86
C PRO A 115 24.67 -30.37 12.96
N LEU A 116 24.97 -29.41 12.09
CA LEU A 116 24.43 -28.05 12.10
C LEU A 116 22.91 -27.98 11.86
N LYS A 117 22.36 -28.92 11.06
CA LYS A 117 20.91 -28.99 10.74
C LYS A 117 20.02 -29.08 11.98
N LYS A 118 20.51 -29.68 13.08
CA LYS A 118 19.75 -29.82 14.33
C LYS A 118 19.96 -28.65 15.30
N GLN A 119 20.96 -27.81 15.06
CA GLN A 119 21.33 -26.72 15.97
C GLN A 119 20.93 -25.34 15.44
N ILE A 120 20.74 -25.21 14.12
CA ILE A 120 20.42 -23.96 13.46
C ILE A 120 19.02 -24.06 12.86
N ALA A 121 18.19 -23.07 13.14
CA ALA A 121 16.96 -22.81 12.40
C ALA A 121 17.25 -21.75 11.33
N ILE A 122 16.66 -21.93 10.15
CA ILE A 122 16.81 -21.01 9.04
C ILE A 122 15.43 -20.42 8.73
N ALA A 123 15.38 -19.11 8.59
CA ALA A 123 14.18 -18.38 8.21
C ALA A 123 14.52 -17.42 7.07
N GLU A 124 13.58 -17.24 6.15
CA GLU A 124 13.75 -16.34 5.02
C GLU A 124 12.78 -15.17 5.17
N PHE A 125 13.21 -13.96 4.88
CA PHE A 125 12.38 -12.76 4.94
C PHE A 125 12.39 -12.03 3.61
N THR A 126 11.20 -11.70 3.12
CA THR A 126 11.00 -10.91 1.90
C THR A 126 10.79 -9.44 2.24
N SER A 127 10.89 -8.55 1.25
CA SER A 127 10.56 -7.12 1.43
C SER A 127 9.12 -6.88 1.90
N SER A 128 8.23 -7.86 1.74
CA SER A 128 6.85 -7.88 2.23
C SER A 128 6.69 -8.61 3.59
N SER A 129 7.54 -8.31 4.58
CA SER A 129 7.58 -9.00 5.88
C SER A 129 6.23 -9.10 6.59
N ILE A 130 5.39 -8.06 6.51
CA ILE A 130 4.07 -8.02 7.17
C ILE A 130 3.08 -8.98 6.49
N THR A 131 3.12 -9.08 5.16
CA THR A 131 2.32 -10.06 4.43
C THR A 131 2.78 -11.47 4.75
N GLN A 132 4.10 -11.70 4.82
CA GLN A 132 4.67 -12.99 5.17
C GLN A 132 4.30 -13.42 6.60
N LEU A 133 4.34 -12.51 7.57
CA LEU A 133 3.91 -12.76 8.95
C LEU A 133 2.42 -13.11 9.01
N SER A 134 1.58 -12.39 8.26
CA SER A 134 0.15 -12.66 8.17
C SER A 134 -0.12 -14.07 7.63
N LEU A 135 0.57 -14.48 6.57
CA LEU A 135 0.45 -15.83 5.99
C LEU A 135 0.92 -16.89 6.99
N PHE A 136 2.08 -16.70 7.61
CA PHE A 136 2.60 -17.62 8.63
C PHE A 136 1.61 -17.86 9.77
N ILE A 137 0.99 -16.79 10.28
CA ILE A 137 0.00 -16.93 11.35
C ILE A 137 -1.25 -17.68 10.86
N SER A 138 -1.78 -17.31 9.69
CA SER A 138 -3.04 -17.87 9.19
C SER A 138 -2.93 -19.30 8.62
N GLU A 139 -1.82 -19.62 7.96
CA GLU A 139 -1.65 -20.88 7.22
C GLU A 139 -0.81 -21.92 7.98
N ILE A 140 0.02 -21.48 8.94
CA ILE A 140 0.91 -22.39 9.69
C ILE A 140 0.51 -22.43 11.17
N LEU A 141 0.56 -21.29 11.88
CA LEU A 141 0.31 -21.30 13.32
C LEU A 141 -1.14 -21.64 13.67
N TRP A 142 -2.11 -21.09 12.94
CA TRP A 142 -3.53 -21.32 13.21
C TRP A 142 -3.90 -22.81 13.07
N PRO A 143 -3.56 -23.54 11.99
CA PRO A 143 -3.79 -24.98 11.90
C PRO A 143 -3.12 -25.79 13.00
N ILE A 144 -1.88 -25.46 13.38
CA ILE A 144 -1.16 -26.14 14.49
C ILE A 144 -1.96 -26.00 15.79
N LEU A 145 -2.52 -24.83 16.06
CA LEU A 145 -3.38 -24.61 17.24
C LEU A 145 -4.74 -25.30 17.19
N GLN A 146 -5.23 -25.66 16.00
CA GLN A 146 -6.44 -26.45 15.88
C GLN A 146 -6.19 -27.95 16.10
N GLU A 147 -4.97 -28.42 15.84
CA GLU A 147 -4.62 -29.82 16.00
C GLU A 147 -4.36 -30.18 17.47
N LYS A 148 -5.40 -30.64 18.16
CA LYS A 148 -5.33 -31.06 19.57
C LYS A 148 -4.25 -32.11 19.88
N LYS A 149 -3.81 -32.90 18.89
CA LYS A 149 -2.75 -33.90 19.06
C LYS A 149 -1.37 -33.27 19.29
N SER A 150 -1.11 -32.10 18.72
CA SER A 150 0.17 -31.40 18.85
C SER A 150 0.30 -30.66 20.19
N ILE A 151 -0.81 -30.48 20.92
CA ILE A 151 -0.92 -29.59 22.09
C ILE A 151 -1.64 -30.31 23.26
N SER A 152 -1.52 -31.63 23.33
CA SER A 152 -2.26 -32.47 24.31
C SER A 152 -2.07 -32.06 25.77
N ASP A 153 -0.93 -31.43 26.08
CA ASP A 153 -0.51 -31.15 27.45
C ASP A 153 -0.96 -29.77 27.95
N TRP A 154 -1.59 -28.95 27.09
CA TRP A 154 -1.96 -27.60 27.46
C TRP A 154 -3.36 -27.57 28.10
N PRO A 155 -3.55 -26.82 29.20
CA PRO A 155 -4.89 -26.58 29.74
C PRO A 155 -5.79 -25.89 28.71
N ASP A 156 -7.06 -26.28 28.66
CA ASP A 156 -8.07 -25.72 27.73
C ASP A 156 -8.17 -24.18 27.79
N ILE A 157 -7.94 -23.60 28.97
CA ILE A 157 -7.97 -22.15 29.19
C ILE A 157 -6.81 -21.46 28.45
N VAL A 158 -5.61 -22.07 28.48
CA VAL A 158 -4.43 -21.54 27.80
C VAL A 158 -4.61 -21.64 26.30
N LEU A 159 -5.07 -22.80 25.81
CA LEU A 159 -5.35 -22.99 24.39
C LEU A 159 -6.36 -21.96 23.86
N ARG A 160 -7.46 -21.73 24.60
CA ARG A 160 -8.47 -20.74 24.22
C ARG A 160 -7.90 -19.32 24.18
N ASN A 161 -7.15 -18.92 25.20
CA ASN A 161 -6.52 -17.59 25.23
C ASN A 161 -5.54 -17.41 24.06
N CYS A 162 -4.75 -18.44 23.73
CA CYS A 162 -3.85 -18.38 22.56
C CYS A 162 -4.62 -18.25 21.23
N GLN A 163 -5.73 -18.97 21.08
CA GLN A 163 -6.59 -18.88 19.90
C GLN A 163 -7.21 -17.48 19.76
N GLU A 164 -7.70 -16.89 20.85
CA GLU A 164 -8.24 -15.53 20.88
C GLU A 164 -7.16 -14.50 20.47
N ASN A 165 -5.98 -14.54 21.09
CA ASN A 165 -4.87 -13.63 20.76
C ASN A 165 -4.40 -13.76 19.31
N ILE A 166 -4.32 -14.98 18.76
CA ILE A 166 -3.93 -15.18 17.38
C ILE A 166 -5.01 -14.70 16.42
N SER A 167 -6.29 -14.91 16.74
CA SER A 167 -7.37 -14.35 15.93
C SER A 167 -7.33 -12.81 15.93
N GLU A 168 -7.07 -12.18 17.07
CA GLU A 168 -6.88 -10.73 17.15
C GLU A 168 -5.68 -10.26 16.32
N LEU A 169 -4.54 -10.95 16.43
CA LEU A 169 -3.34 -10.62 15.66
C LEU A 169 -3.56 -10.77 14.15
N THR A 170 -4.22 -11.84 13.70
CA THR A 170 -4.59 -12.03 12.29
C THR A 170 -5.48 -10.90 11.80
N ASN A 171 -6.48 -10.50 12.60
CA ASN A 171 -7.36 -9.39 12.25
C ASN A 171 -6.58 -8.07 12.12
N LEU A 172 -5.69 -7.79 13.06
CA LEU A 172 -4.83 -6.58 13.01
C LEU A 172 -3.92 -6.59 11.79
N LEU A 173 -3.22 -7.70 11.51
CA LEU A 173 -2.33 -7.83 10.35
C LEU A 173 -3.08 -7.74 9.02
N THR A 174 -4.31 -8.24 8.97
CA THR A 174 -5.18 -8.11 7.79
C THR A 174 -5.50 -6.64 7.52
N VAL A 175 -5.86 -5.88 8.56
CA VAL A 175 -6.12 -4.44 8.44
C VAL A 175 -4.86 -3.67 8.05
N ILE A 176 -3.72 -3.97 8.66
CA ILE A 176 -2.43 -3.32 8.34
C ILE A 176 -2.01 -3.62 6.90
N ASN A 177 -2.11 -4.87 6.44
CA ASN A 177 -1.84 -5.22 5.04
C ASN A 177 -2.75 -4.47 4.08
N GLY A 178 -4.00 -4.21 4.46
CA GLY A 178 -4.90 -3.33 3.72
C GLY A 178 -4.37 -1.90 3.64
N ILE A 179 -4.03 -1.31 4.79
CA ILE A 179 -3.51 0.07 4.87
C ILE A 179 -2.26 0.24 4.00
N LEU A 180 -1.32 -0.71 4.05
CA LEU A 180 -0.11 -0.69 3.22
C LEU A 180 -0.39 -0.72 1.72
N ARG A 181 -1.55 -1.26 1.31
CA ARG A 181 -2.01 -1.32 -0.08
C ARG A 181 -3.01 -0.20 -0.43
N ASN A 182 -3.18 0.80 0.44
CA ASN A 182 -4.20 1.84 0.33
C ASN A 182 -5.64 1.30 0.19
N GLN A 183 -5.91 0.14 0.82
CA GLN A 183 -7.19 -0.55 0.76
C GLN A 183 -7.75 -0.77 2.17
N THR A 184 -9.06 -0.62 2.29
CA THR A 184 -9.80 -0.94 3.51
C THR A 184 -10.25 -2.39 3.42
N ILE A 185 -9.61 -3.26 4.20
CA ILE A 185 -9.94 -4.69 4.26
C ILE A 185 -10.74 -4.96 5.53
N LEU A 186 -11.93 -5.53 5.37
CA LEU A 186 -12.79 -5.97 6.47
C LEU A 186 -12.26 -7.31 6.99
N SER A 187 -11.67 -7.29 8.19
CA SER A 187 -11.14 -8.51 8.81
C SER A 187 -12.26 -9.48 9.18
N ILE A 188 -12.02 -10.77 8.95
CA ILE A 188 -12.93 -11.86 9.30
C ILE A 188 -12.21 -12.74 10.33
N PRO A 189 -12.63 -12.70 11.61
CA PRO A 189 -12.08 -13.55 12.66
C PRO A 189 -12.28 -15.04 12.34
N HIS A 190 -11.33 -15.87 12.78
CA HIS A 190 -11.42 -17.32 12.59
C HIS A 190 -12.61 -17.94 13.35
N ASP A 191 -13.08 -17.29 14.42
CA ASP A 191 -14.24 -17.72 15.21
C ASP A 191 -15.56 -17.76 14.41
N ILE A 192 -15.58 -17.19 13.20
CA ILE A 192 -16.73 -17.14 12.29
C ILE A 192 -16.75 -18.33 11.31
N ASP A 193 -15.77 -19.24 11.37
CA ASP A 193 -15.69 -20.42 10.49
C ASP A 193 -16.92 -21.34 10.58
N PHE A 194 -17.74 -21.26 11.64
CA PHE A 194 -19.02 -21.98 11.67
C PHE A 194 -20.00 -21.55 10.55
N LEU A 195 -19.83 -20.38 9.94
CA LEU A 195 -20.63 -19.92 8.79
C LEU A 195 -20.19 -20.56 7.46
N THR A 196 -18.97 -21.11 7.38
CA THR A 196 -18.47 -21.78 6.16
C THR A 196 -18.90 -23.26 6.12
N ARG A 197 -19.03 -23.87 7.30
CA ARG A 197 -19.35 -25.29 7.50
C ARG A 197 -20.82 -25.64 7.26
N SER A 198 -21.11 -26.94 7.20
CA SER A 198 -22.47 -27.52 7.11
C SER A 198 -23.38 -27.13 8.29
N ASP A 199 -22.82 -26.61 9.38
CA ASP A 199 -23.54 -26.05 10.52
C ASP A 199 -24.44 -24.88 10.14
N TYR A 200 -24.04 -24.03 9.18
CA TYR A 200 -24.87 -22.96 8.63
C TYR A 200 -26.19 -23.50 8.05
N LEU A 201 -26.09 -24.55 7.23
CA LEU A 201 -27.25 -25.17 6.56
C LEU A 201 -28.14 -25.96 7.53
N ARG A 202 -27.54 -26.55 8.56
CA ARG A 202 -28.28 -27.28 9.61
C ARG A 202 -29.14 -26.35 10.47
N VAL A 203 -28.66 -25.14 10.76
CA VAL A 203 -29.41 -24.17 11.57
C VAL A 203 -30.55 -23.53 10.75
N LEU A 204 -30.31 -23.21 9.47
CA LEU A 204 -31.33 -22.71 8.55
C LEU A 204 -32.49 -23.68 8.33
N SER A 205 -32.23 -25.00 8.34
CA SER A 205 -33.24 -26.03 8.05
C SER A 205 -34.15 -26.40 9.22
N HIS A 206 -33.78 -26.06 10.47
CA HIS A 206 -34.45 -26.58 11.66
C HIS A 206 -35.20 -25.51 12.51
N ASN A 207 -35.33 -24.26 12.04
CA ASN A 207 -35.95 -23.17 12.82
C ASN A 207 -35.39 -23.04 14.26
N LYS A 208 -34.12 -23.40 14.47
CA LYS A 208 -33.46 -23.23 15.77
C LYS A 208 -32.83 -21.84 15.84
N THR A 209 -33.08 -21.13 16.93
CA THR A 209 -32.39 -19.87 17.24
C THR A 209 -30.88 -20.13 17.30
N PHE A 210 -30.10 -19.32 16.58
CA PHE A 210 -28.64 -19.35 16.73
C PHE A 210 -28.24 -19.11 18.19
N ASP A 211 -27.14 -19.71 18.64
CA ASP A 211 -26.61 -19.45 19.98
C ASP A 211 -26.39 -17.93 20.17
N ASN A 212 -26.96 -17.37 21.23
CA ASN A 212 -26.83 -15.96 21.59
C ASN A 212 -25.37 -15.51 21.65
N ARG A 213 -24.43 -16.40 22.00
CA ARG A 213 -22.99 -16.09 21.97
C ARG A 213 -22.50 -15.83 20.54
N LYS A 214 -22.90 -16.67 19.59
CA LYS A 214 -22.54 -16.49 18.17
C LYS A 214 -23.15 -15.23 17.59
N ILE A 215 -24.42 -14.94 17.90
CA ILE A 215 -25.08 -13.70 17.46
C ILE A 215 -24.30 -12.49 17.96
N ARG A 216 -23.94 -12.43 19.25
CA ARG A 216 -23.14 -11.33 19.83
C ARG A 216 -21.78 -11.16 19.14
N LEU A 217 -21.11 -12.24 18.76
CA LEU A 217 -19.87 -12.16 17.98
C LEU A 217 -20.09 -11.47 16.63
N LEU A 218 -21.16 -11.83 15.91
CA LEU A 218 -21.51 -11.19 14.64
C LEU A 218 -21.89 -9.70 14.84
N GLU A 219 -22.62 -9.38 15.90
CA GLU A 219 -22.99 -7.99 16.23
C GLU A 219 -21.76 -7.11 16.49
N ASN A 220 -20.78 -7.63 17.25
CA ASN A 220 -19.51 -6.95 17.51
C ASN A 220 -18.71 -6.73 16.22
N LEU A 221 -18.66 -7.73 15.34
CA LEU A 221 -18.01 -7.63 14.04
C LEU A 221 -18.60 -6.49 13.19
N ILE A 222 -19.94 -6.40 13.13
CA ILE A 222 -20.63 -5.35 12.38
C ILE A 222 -20.31 -3.95 12.94
N MET A 223 -20.10 -3.81 14.25
CA MET A 223 -19.66 -2.55 14.84
C MET A 223 -18.23 -2.19 14.46
N THR A 224 -17.32 -3.16 14.48
CA THR A 224 -15.93 -2.95 14.07
C THR A 224 -15.87 -2.52 12.60
N TRP A 225 -16.57 -3.24 11.72
CA TRP A 225 -16.66 -2.89 10.31
C TRP A 225 -17.33 -1.54 10.08
N ARG A 226 -18.37 -1.20 10.85
CA ARG A 226 -18.99 0.13 10.79
C ARG A 226 -17.96 1.23 11.01
N ASN A 227 -17.19 1.13 12.08
CA ASN A 227 -16.21 2.15 12.43
C ASN A 227 -15.14 2.25 11.34
N GLN A 228 -14.64 1.12 10.85
CA GLN A 228 -13.63 1.07 9.79
C GLN A 228 -14.13 1.61 8.44
N ILE A 229 -15.38 1.30 8.07
CA ILE A 229 -15.98 1.81 6.84
C ILE A 229 -16.25 3.31 6.98
N GLN A 230 -16.73 3.76 8.14
CA GLN A 230 -17.00 5.17 8.38
C GLN A 230 -15.72 6.00 8.33
N THR A 231 -14.59 5.49 8.83
CA THR A 231 -13.29 6.17 8.69
C THR A 231 -12.85 6.24 7.23
N ALA A 232 -13.03 5.16 6.45
CA ALA A 232 -12.74 5.16 5.00
C ALA A 232 -13.62 6.16 4.22
N ILE A 233 -14.91 6.25 4.55
CA ILE A 233 -15.83 7.24 3.96
C ILE A 233 -15.42 8.65 4.38
N ASN A 234 -15.11 8.88 5.66
CA ASN A 234 -14.82 10.23 6.17
C ASN A 234 -13.40 10.75 5.89
N TYR A 235 -12.51 9.93 5.36
CA TYR A 235 -11.12 10.28 5.01
C TYR A 235 -11.02 11.52 4.07
N ASP A 236 -12.12 11.92 3.46
CA ASP A 236 -12.26 12.92 2.39
C ASP A 236 -12.00 14.39 2.75
N ARG A 237 -12.00 14.80 4.03
CA ARG A 237 -12.21 16.23 4.34
C ARG A 237 -10.98 17.14 4.21
N ASN A 238 -9.74 16.64 4.27
CA ASN A 238 -8.56 17.50 4.46
C ASN A 238 -7.29 17.16 3.64
N LEU A 239 -7.24 16.05 2.88
CA LEU A 239 -5.97 15.62 2.24
C LEU A 239 -5.35 16.58 1.22
N PRO A 240 -6.10 17.32 0.37
CA PRO A 240 -5.47 18.24 -0.57
C PRO A 240 -4.76 19.41 0.12
N LYS A 241 -5.08 19.69 1.39
CA LYS A 241 -4.62 20.87 2.14
C LYS A 241 -3.32 20.65 2.91
N THR A 242 -2.85 19.40 3.06
CA THR A 242 -1.72 19.07 3.95
C THR A 242 -0.35 19.06 3.27
N LYS A 243 -0.29 19.10 1.93
CA LYS A 243 0.99 19.15 1.19
C LYS A 243 1.37 20.59 0.89
N HIS A 244 2.64 20.97 1.08
CA HIS A 244 3.16 22.24 0.59
C HIS A 244 3.18 22.22 -0.95
N HIS A 245 2.51 23.18 -1.59
CA HIS A 245 2.36 23.32 -3.04
C HIS A 245 1.87 22.03 -3.74
N PRO A 246 0.61 21.60 -3.51
CA PRO A 246 0.08 20.42 -4.17
C PRO A 246 -0.04 20.64 -5.68
N LEU A 247 0.20 19.57 -6.46
CA LEU A 247 0.03 19.49 -7.91
C LEU A 247 -1.27 18.75 -8.28
N PRO A 248 -1.81 18.92 -9.51
CA PRO A 248 -3.13 18.41 -9.91
C PRO A 248 -3.27 16.89 -9.85
N ASN A 249 -2.17 16.15 -9.97
CA ASN A 249 -2.16 14.69 -9.82
C ASN A 249 -2.73 14.25 -8.48
N ILE A 250 -2.53 15.03 -7.40
CA ILE A 250 -3.00 14.68 -6.06
C ILE A 250 -4.53 14.55 -6.02
N GLU A 251 -5.26 15.52 -6.56
CA GLU A 251 -6.74 15.47 -6.58
C GLU A 251 -7.25 14.32 -7.48
N ILE A 252 -6.63 14.14 -8.65
CA ILE A 252 -7.04 13.11 -9.62
C ILE A 252 -6.79 11.69 -9.08
N GLU A 253 -5.58 11.44 -8.56
CA GLU A 253 -5.19 10.16 -7.98
C GLU A 253 -6.01 9.86 -6.71
N PHE A 254 -6.28 10.89 -5.89
CA PHE A 254 -7.12 10.76 -4.71
C PHE A 254 -8.51 10.19 -5.07
N TRP A 255 -9.20 10.77 -6.06
CA TRP A 255 -10.54 10.33 -6.43
C TRP A 255 -10.55 8.95 -7.08
N THR A 256 -9.52 8.65 -7.88
CA THR A 256 -9.33 7.33 -8.49
C THR A 256 -9.12 6.26 -7.42
N THR A 257 -8.17 6.48 -6.50
CA THR A 257 -7.85 5.57 -5.39
C THR A 257 -9.05 5.40 -4.46
N ARG A 258 -9.78 6.48 -4.17
CA ARG A 258 -10.99 6.44 -3.34
C ARG A 258 -12.09 5.59 -3.97
N ALA A 259 -12.32 5.73 -5.29
CA ALA A 259 -13.29 4.92 -6.01
C ALA A 259 -12.90 3.43 -5.99
N GLU A 260 -11.62 3.11 -6.20
CA GLU A 260 -11.10 1.74 -6.14
C GLU A 260 -11.24 1.14 -4.74
N ASN A 261 -10.88 1.88 -3.69
CA ASN A 261 -11.02 1.42 -2.30
C ASN A 261 -12.48 1.14 -1.93
N LEU A 262 -13.40 2.08 -2.22
CA LEU A 262 -14.84 1.90 -1.94
C LEU A 262 -15.45 0.76 -2.77
N GLN A 263 -14.99 0.56 -4.01
CA GLN A 263 -15.38 -0.58 -4.84
C GLN A 263 -14.87 -1.90 -4.23
N GLY A 264 -13.66 -1.91 -3.67
CA GLY A 264 -13.11 -3.01 -2.90
C GLY A 264 -13.97 -3.37 -1.69
N ILE A 265 -14.36 -2.37 -0.88
CA ILE A 265 -15.26 -2.55 0.28
C ILE A 265 -16.61 -3.13 -0.18
N LYS A 266 -17.23 -2.56 -1.22
CA LYS A 266 -18.50 -3.06 -1.78
C LYS A 266 -18.39 -4.54 -2.18
N THR A 267 -17.29 -4.90 -2.84
CA THR A 267 -17.04 -6.29 -3.28
C THR A 267 -16.89 -7.23 -2.09
N GLN A 268 -16.14 -6.82 -1.06
CA GLN A 268 -16.01 -7.57 0.19
C GLN A 268 -17.36 -7.78 0.87
N MET A 269 -18.17 -6.73 1.02
CA MET A 269 -19.52 -6.80 1.63
C MET A 269 -20.48 -7.71 0.86
N HIS A 270 -20.24 -7.94 -0.43
CA HIS A 270 -21.01 -8.88 -1.24
C HIS A 270 -20.49 -10.33 -1.18
N SER A 271 -19.41 -10.61 -0.45
CA SER A 271 -18.84 -11.96 -0.37
C SER A 271 -19.86 -12.97 0.18
N PRO A 272 -19.79 -14.25 -0.23
CA PRO A 272 -20.73 -15.27 0.23
C PRO A 272 -20.76 -15.40 1.76
N LEU A 273 -19.61 -15.28 2.42
CA LEU A 273 -19.52 -15.37 3.88
C LEU A 273 -20.27 -14.22 4.57
N ILE A 274 -20.12 -12.97 4.09
CA ILE A 274 -20.82 -11.82 4.66
C ILE A 274 -22.33 -11.91 4.40
N ARG A 275 -22.76 -12.43 3.24
CA ARG A 275 -24.19 -12.69 2.99
C ARG A 275 -24.77 -13.66 4.01
N ARG A 276 -24.09 -14.79 4.26
CA ARG A 276 -24.49 -15.75 5.29
C ARG A 276 -24.57 -15.12 6.68
N LEU A 277 -23.59 -14.30 7.04
CA LEU A 277 -23.60 -13.56 8.31
C LEU A 277 -24.84 -12.67 8.44
N VAL A 278 -25.15 -11.92 7.39
CA VAL A 278 -26.29 -10.99 7.34
C VAL A 278 -27.62 -11.75 7.42
N GLU A 279 -27.74 -12.89 6.73
CA GLU A 279 -28.90 -13.79 6.81
C GLU A 279 -29.12 -14.29 8.26
N VAL A 280 -28.06 -14.64 8.99
CA VAL A 280 -28.17 -15.03 10.41
C VAL A 280 -28.67 -13.88 11.29
N LEU A 281 -28.17 -12.66 11.07
CA LEU A 281 -28.63 -11.48 11.81
C LEU A 281 -30.10 -11.13 11.50
N GLU A 282 -30.55 -11.38 10.27
CA GLU A 282 -31.94 -11.17 9.86
C GLU A 282 -32.88 -12.17 10.53
N ILE A 283 -32.55 -13.47 10.46
CA ILE A 283 -33.37 -14.55 11.06
C ILE A 283 -33.46 -14.41 12.58
N SER A 284 -32.38 -13.92 13.22
CA SER A 284 -32.36 -13.67 14.66
C SER A 284 -33.04 -12.37 15.09
N ASN A 285 -33.62 -11.60 14.16
CA ASN A 285 -34.21 -10.28 14.40
C ASN A 285 -33.25 -9.30 15.12
N SER A 286 -31.96 -9.37 14.81
CA SER A 286 -30.96 -8.48 15.42
C SER A 286 -31.07 -7.07 14.85
N ASN A 287 -31.03 -6.07 15.74
CA ASN A 287 -30.95 -4.65 15.37
C ASN A 287 -29.68 -4.30 14.58
N TYR A 288 -28.69 -5.19 14.53
CA TYR A 288 -27.46 -4.97 13.77
C TYR A 288 -27.64 -5.24 12.27
N PHE A 289 -28.68 -5.96 11.86
CA PHE A 289 -29.06 -6.11 10.46
C PHE A 289 -29.37 -4.76 9.80
N SER A 290 -30.20 -3.93 10.44
CA SER A 290 -30.53 -2.59 9.93
C SER A 290 -29.32 -1.66 9.91
N ARG A 291 -28.42 -1.78 10.90
CA ARG A 291 -27.14 -1.05 10.93
C ARG A 291 -26.26 -1.42 9.74
N PHE A 292 -26.14 -2.71 9.43
CA PHE A 292 -25.40 -3.18 8.25
C PHE A 292 -25.98 -2.61 6.95
N ARG A 293 -27.31 -2.65 6.76
CA ARG A 293 -27.96 -2.09 5.57
C ARG A 293 -27.70 -0.59 5.41
N THR A 294 -27.69 0.14 6.52
CA THR A 294 -27.38 1.58 6.54
C THR A 294 -25.97 1.83 6.05
N ILE A 295 -24.97 1.14 6.62
CA ILE A 295 -23.56 1.27 6.23
C ILE A 295 -23.35 0.88 4.77
N PHE A 296 -23.99 -0.20 4.31
CA PHE A 296 -23.91 -0.65 2.93
C PHE A 296 -24.46 0.39 1.94
N ARG A 297 -25.58 1.03 2.27
CA ARG A 297 -26.12 2.15 1.49
C ARG A 297 -25.15 3.33 1.44
N ASP A 298 -24.57 3.68 2.59
CA ASP A 298 -23.63 4.80 2.68
C ASP A 298 -22.36 4.53 1.83
N VAL A 299 -21.88 3.28 1.77
CA VAL A 299 -20.79 2.86 0.86
C VAL A 299 -21.21 3.01 -0.61
N ILE A 300 -22.42 2.58 -0.99
CA ILE A 300 -22.90 2.72 -2.37
C ILE A 300 -22.96 4.20 -2.78
N GLN A 301 -23.46 5.06 -1.90
CA GLN A 301 -23.56 6.49 -2.17
C GLN A 301 -22.17 7.13 -2.32
N ALA A 302 -21.26 6.88 -1.38
CA ALA A 302 -19.89 7.39 -1.44
C ALA A 302 -19.13 6.86 -2.68
N LEU A 303 -19.38 5.61 -3.07
CA LEU A 303 -18.80 5.02 -4.27
C LEU A 303 -19.32 5.70 -5.54
N ALA A 304 -20.63 5.93 -5.64
CA ALA A 304 -21.24 6.60 -6.78
C ALA A 304 -20.70 8.03 -6.96
N GLU A 305 -20.53 8.75 -5.84
CA GLU A 305 -19.84 10.04 -5.81
C GLU A 305 -18.41 9.93 -6.34
N ALA A 306 -17.58 9.07 -5.74
CA ALA A 306 -16.17 8.95 -6.10
C ALA A 306 -15.97 8.53 -7.57
N GLN A 307 -16.77 7.57 -8.06
CA GLN A 307 -16.72 7.12 -9.46
C GLN A 307 -17.13 8.23 -10.43
N ASN A 308 -18.17 9.00 -10.12
CA ASN A 308 -18.60 10.10 -10.96
C ASN A 308 -17.51 11.17 -11.07
N ILE A 309 -16.90 11.55 -9.95
CA ILE A 309 -15.85 12.56 -9.91
C ILE A 309 -14.61 12.07 -10.66
N ALA A 310 -14.14 10.86 -10.37
CA ALA A 310 -12.99 10.26 -11.07
C ALA A 310 -13.23 10.18 -12.59
N LEU A 311 -14.44 9.83 -13.03
CA LEU A 311 -14.81 9.79 -14.45
C LEU A 311 -14.62 11.16 -15.12
N TYR A 312 -15.09 12.24 -14.50
CA TYR A 312 -15.02 13.59 -15.06
C TYR A 312 -13.65 14.26 -14.92
N LEU A 313 -12.83 13.82 -13.96
CA LEU A 313 -11.44 14.30 -13.84
C LEU A 313 -10.47 13.57 -14.77
N LYS A 314 -10.77 12.33 -15.19
CA LYS A 314 -9.92 11.52 -16.07
C LYS A 314 -9.44 12.23 -17.36
N PRO A 315 -10.26 13.02 -18.07
CA PRO A 315 -9.82 13.73 -19.28
C PRO A 315 -8.71 14.78 -19.06
N LEU A 316 -8.46 15.17 -17.81
CA LEU A 316 -7.39 16.11 -17.45
C LEU A 316 -6.02 15.45 -17.37
N VAL A 317 -5.94 14.13 -17.17
CA VAL A 317 -4.66 13.38 -17.05
C VAL A 317 -3.77 13.58 -18.27
N PRO A 318 -4.24 13.43 -19.52
CA PRO A 318 -3.39 13.68 -20.68
C PRO A 318 -2.91 15.13 -20.78
N ILE A 319 -3.72 16.10 -20.33
CA ILE A 319 -3.35 17.51 -20.33
C ILE A 319 -2.22 17.77 -19.33
N LEU A 320 -2.34 17.18 -18.13
CA LEU A 320 -1.30 17.21 -17.10
C LEU A 320 0.02 16.65 -17.63
N GLU A 321 -0.01 15.43 -18.18
CA GLU A 321 1.18 14.76 -18.72
C GLU A 321 1.84 15.55 -19.86
N ILE A 322 1.05 16.21 -20.71
CA ILE A 322 1.58 17.06 -21.78
C ILE A 322 2.30 18.27 -21.17
N ILE A 323 1.63 19.02 -20.28
CA ILE A 323 2.21 20.23 -19.65
C ILE A 323 3.49 19.90 -18.87
N GLU A 324 3.54 18.77 -18.17
CA GLU A 324 4.73 18.31 -17.45
C GLU A 324 5.92 18.03 -18.38
N LYS A 325 5.67 17.55 -19.61
CA LYS A 325 6.71 17.17 -20.58
C LYS A 325 7.18 18.30 -21.50
N VAL A 326 6.39 19.37 -21.67
CA VAL A 326 6.75 20.51 -22.54
C VAL A 326 8.09 21.11 -22.12
N GLN A 327 8.98 21.40 -23.08
CA GLN A 327 10.31 21.97 -22.82
C GLN A 327 10.41 23.47 -23.18
N ASP A 328 9.37 24.02 -23.80
CA ASP A 328 9.34 25.42 -24.24
C ASP A 328 8.19 26.16 -23.55
N ILE A 329 8.52 27.30 -22.92
CA ILE A 329 7.58 28.14 -22.17
C ILE A 329 6.38 28.56 -23.04
N GLN A 330 6.61 28.93 -24.31
CA GLN A 330 5.53 29.39 -25.20
C GLN A 330 4.52 28.28 -25.48
N LEU A 331 5.00 27.04 -25.67
CA LEU A 331 4.16 25.90 -26.01
C LEU A 331 3.19 25.52 -24.89
N ILE A 332 3.51 25.84 -23.63
CA ILE A 332 2.62 25.61 -22.48
C ILE A 332 1.29 26.35 -22.68
N SER A 333 1.36 27.58 -23.20
CA SER A 333 0.19 28.44 -23.36
C SER A 333 -0.88 27.89 -24.28
N PHE A 334 -0.50 27.08 -25.28
CA PHE A 334 -1.42 26.43 -26.22
C PHE A 334 -2.35 25.42 -25.54
N HIS A 335 -2.01 24.95 -24.34
CA HIS A 335 -2.81 23.98 -23.60
C HIS A 335 -3.81 24.60 -22.63
N PHE A 336 -3.69 25.89 -22.28
CA PHE A 336 -4.58 26.53 -21.29
C PHE A 336 -6.03 26.57 -21.71
N ASN A 337 -6.31 26.86 -22.99
CA ASN A 337 -7.67 26.84 -23.51
C ASN A 337 -8.32 25.46 -23.38
N ARG A 338 -7.58 24.40 -23.72
CA ARG A 338 -8.03 23.02 -23.59
C ARG A 338 -8.23 22.63 -22.13
N LEU A 339 -7.32 23.04 -21.25
CA LEU A 339 -7.39 22.81 -19.80
C LEU A 339 -8.69 23.39 -19.22
N PHE A 340 -8.91 24.70 -19.35
CA PHE A 340 -10.08 25.36 -18.76
C PHE A 340 -11.39 24.94 -19.43
N HIS A 341 -11.38 24.63 -20.73
CA HIS A 341 -12.54 24.02 -21.39
C HIS A 341 -12.89 22.66 -20.77
N THR A 342 -11.89 21.82 -20.50
CA THR A 342 -12.09 20.50 -19.87
C THR A 342 -12.55 20.63 -18.42
N LEU A 343 -12.01 21.58 -17.66
CA LEU A 343 -12.46 21.90 -16.30
C LEU A 343 -13.92 22.38 -16.28
N ALA A 344 -14.32 23.23 -17.22
CA ALA A 344 -15.71 23.68 -17.35
C ALA A 344 -16.66 22.53 -17.70
N LEU A 345 -16.25 21.63 -18.60
CA LEU A 345 -17.02 20.42 -18.90
C LEU A 345 -17.17 19.50 -17.68
N ALA A 346 -16.08 19.28 -16.92
CA ALA A 346 -16.12 18.48 -15.71
C ALA A 346 -17.06 19.10 -14.65
N TRP A 347 -16.99 20.41 -14.46
CA TRP A 347 -17.84 21.18 -13.54
C TRP A 347 -19.33 21.12 -13.92
N ALA A 348 -19.65 21.29 -15.21
CA ALA A 348 -21.04 21.32 -15.68
C ALA A 348 -21.71 19.93 -15.69
N ASN A 349 -20.93 18.86 -15.90
CA ASN A 349 -21.47 17.51 -16.08
C ASN A 349 -21.35 16.61 -14.84
N SER A 350 -20.40 16.89 -13.94
CA SER A 350 -20.30 16.14 -12.68
C SER A 350 -21.44 16.55 -11.74
N VAL A 351 -22.17 15.55 -11.27
CA VAL A 351 -23.27 15.77 -10.32
C VAL A 351 -22.72 16.06 -8.92
N TYR A 352 -21.55 15.51 -8.59
CA TYR A 352 -20.98 15.56 -7.25
C TYR A 352 -19.80 16.53 -7.12
N TYR A 353 -19.11 16.88 -8.22
CA TYR A 353 -17.98 17.81 -8.21
C TYR A 353 -18.41 19.28 -8.35
N THR A 354 -19.34 19.73 -7.49
CA THR A 354 -19.91 21.08 -7.52
C THR A 354 -19.55 21.93 -6.30
N ASN A 355 -18.68 21.41 -5.42
CA ASN A 355 -18.19 22.12 -4.25
C ASN A 355 -17.14 23.18 -4.64
N ILE A 356 -17.46 24.46 -4.39
CA ILE A 356 -16.61 25.61 -4.75
C ILE A 356 -15.25 25.56 -4.03
N ASP A 357 -15.20 25.26 -2.73
CA ASP A 357 -13.94 25.24 -1.97
C ASP A 357 -12.98 24.17 -2.49
N ARG A 358 -13.51 23.00 -2.86
CA ARG A 358 -12.72 21.92 -3.45
C ARG A 358 -12.20 22.32 -4.83
N PHE A 359 -13.05 22.94 -5.64
CA PHE A 359 -12.66 23.40 -6.97
C PHE A 359 -11.61 24.52 -6.92
N ILE A 360 -11.69 25.44 -5.95
CA ILE A 360 -10.63 26.43 -5.66
C ILE A 360 -9.31 25.71 -5.38
N GLY A 361 -9.32 24.72 -4.48
CA GLY A 361 -8.12 23.94 -4.16
C GLY A 361 -7.52 23.24 -5.38
N PHE A 362 -8.36 22.74 -6.29
CA PHE A 362 -7.90 22.11 -7.53
C PHE A 362 -7.34 23.13 -8.53
N LEU A 363 -7.97 24.30 -8.69
CA LEU A 363 -7.44 25.38 -9.51
C LEU A 363 -6.08 25.88 -9.00
N GLN A 364 -5.91 25.99 -7.68
CA GLN A 364 -4.61 26.31 -7.06
C GLN A 364 -3.56 25.27 -7.42
N GLN A 365 -3.90 23.97 -7.46
CA GLN A 365 -2.97 22.92 -7.87
C GLN A 365 -2.50 23.11 -9.32
N TRP A 366 -3.41 23.47 -10.24
CA TRP A 366 -3.05 23.78 -11.63
C TRP A 366 -2.16 25.02 -11.74
N THR A 367 -2.47 26.06 -10.97
CA THR A 367 -1.64 27.26 -10.86
C THR A 367 -0.24 26.91 -10.35
N ASN A 368 -0.12 26.07 -9.32
CA ASN A 368 1.18 25.59 -8.81
C ASN A 368 1.97 24.81 -9.86
N LEU A 369 1.30 23.97 -10.67
CA LEU A 369 1.95 23.26 -11.77
C LEU A 369 2.55 24.24 -12.79
N VAL A 370 1.78 25.26 -13.20
CA VAL A 370 2.26 26.27 -14.15
C VAL A 370 3.46 27.04 -13.58
N ILE A 371 3.39 27.49 -12.32
CA ILE A 371 4.51 28.18 -11.65
C ILE A 371 5.75 27.29 -11.61
N THR A 372 5.59 26.03 -11.17
CA THR A 372 6.69 25.07 -11.06
C THR A 372 7.32 24.85 -12.43
N LYS A 373 6.50 24.65 -13.46
CA LYS A 373 6.97 24.39 -14.81
C LYS A 373 7.72 25.57 -15.41
N ILE A 374 7.18 26.80 -15.28
CA ILE A 374 7.87 28.01 -15.77
C ILE A 374 9.18 28.20 -15.02
N ARG A 375 9.20 28.02 -13.69
CA ARG A 375 10.42 28.13 -12.89
C ARG A 375 11.49 27.13 -13.32
N ASP A 376 11.09 25.89 -13.58
CA ASP A 376 12.04 24.83 -13.97
C ASP A 376 12.62 25.08 -15.37
N LEU A 377 11.85 25.69 -16.28
CA LEU A 377 12.31 26.08 -17.62
C LEU A 377 13.18 27.35 -17.62
N LEU A 378 12.93 28.29 -16.71
CA LEU A 378 13.75 29.50 -16.58
C LEU A 378 15.12 29.25 -15.94
N GLN A 379 15.31 28.10 -15.28
CA GLN A 379 16.55 27.71 -14.58
C GLN A 379 17.22 28.88 -13.82
N PRO A 380 16.74 29.23 -12.61
CA PRO A 380 17.12 30.48 -11.92
C PRO A 380 18.62 30.69 -11.70
N ASN A 381 19.41 29.61 -11.70
CA ASN A 381 20.85 29.66 -11.54
C ASN A 381 21.56 30.14 -12.81
N ASP A 382 20.99 29.89 -13.99
CA ASP A 382 21.60 30.18 -15.29
C ASP A 382 21.26 31.60 -15.77
N LEU A 383 20.23 32.22 -15.18
CA LEU A 383 19.79 33.60 -15.50
C LEU A 383 20.85 34.69 -15.23
N PHE A 384 21.86 34.42 -14.39
CA PHE A 384 22.84 35.41 -13.93
C PHE A 384 24.30 35.04 -14.22
N VAL A 385 24.54 33.97 -14.97
CA VAL A 385 25.89 33.44 -15.21
C VAL A 385 26.58 34.17 -16.36
N ASP A 386 25.82 34.61 -17.36
CA ASP A 386 26.37 35.19 -18.58
C ASP A 386 26.38 36.73 -18.57
N THR A 387 27.35 37.31 -19.28
CA THR A 387 27.45 38.75 -19.55
C THR A 387 26.41 39.28 -20.54
N ASP A 388 25.66 38.38 -21.20
CA ASP A 388 24.61 38.71 -22.16
C ASP A 388 23.23 38.47 -21.54
N PHE A 389 22.49 39.56 -21.34
CA PHE A 389 21.19 39.55 -20.67
C PHE A 389 20.00 39.48 -21.65
N ASP A 390 20.25 39.50 -22.97
CA ASP A 390 19.17 39.56 -23.95
C ASP A 390 18.32 38.27 -23.96
N GLU A 391 18.94 37.09 -23.91
CA GLU A 391 18.25 35.80 -23.87
C GLU A 391 17.46 35.56 -22.56
N PRO A 392 18.04 35.82 -21.35
CA PRO A 392 17.29 35.78 -20.09
C PRO A 392 16.09 36.74 -20.06
N ILE A 393 16.25 37.98 -20.53
CA ILE A 393 15.16 38.97 -20.56
C ILE A 393 14.04 38.52 -21.51
N GLN A 394 14.37 37.97 -22.67
CA GLN A 394 13.38 37.40 -23.59
C GLN A 394 12.61 36.25 -22.92
N SER A 395 13.32 35.33 -22.26
CA SER A 395 12.71 34.21 -21.54
C SER A 395 11.77 34.66 -20.41
N ILE A 396 12.15 35.70 -19.66
CA ILE A 396 11.30 36.31 -18.62
C ILE A 396 10.05 36.97 -19.23
N ASN A 397 10.18 37.66 -20.37
CA ASN A 397 9.02 38.24 -21.07
C ASN A 397 8.04 37.15 -21.53
N LEU A 398 8.55 36.04 -22.07
CA LEU A 398 7.74 34.90 -22.48
C LEU A 398 7.04 34.22 -21.29
N ALA A 399 7.73 34.11 -20.14
CA ALA A 399 7.13 33.62 -18.90
C ALA A 399 5.99 34.54 -18.43
N LEU A 400 6.19 35.86 -18.43
CA LEU A 400 5.16 36.83 -18.08
C LEU A 400 3.95 36.76 -19.02
N GLU A 401 4.18 36.68 -20.33
CA GLU A 401 3.12 36.54 -21.33
C GLU A 401 2.32 35.24 -21.11
N THR A 402 3.02 34.12 -20.91
CA THR A 402 2.42 32.82 -20.61
C THR A 402 1.55 32.90 -19.35
N CYS A 403 2.02 33.56 -18.30
CA CYS A 403 1.24 33.77 -17.09
C CYS A 403 -0.04 34.58 -17.34
N MET A 404 0.05 35.65 -18.15
CA MET A 404 -1.12 36.44 -18.53
C MET A 404 -2.12 35.63 -19.38
N LEU A 405 -1.64 34.78 -20.30
CA LEU A 405 -2.49 33.91 -21.11
C LEU A 405 -3.23 32.88 -20.26
N TYR A 406 -2.61 32.35 -19.20
CA TYR A 406 -3.27 31.45 -18.24
C TYR A 406 -4.46 32.15 -17.57
N ARG A 407 -4.24 33.36 -17.03
CA ARG A 407 -5.29 34.15 -16.37
C ARG A 407 -6.41 34.55 -17.33
N LYS A 408 -6.07 35.00 -18.54
CA LYS A 408 -7.06 35.32 -19.60
C LYS A 408 -7.89 34.10 -19.99
N SER A 409 -7.27 32.93 -20.10
CA SER A 409 -7.97 31.68 -20.44
C SER A 409 -8.99 31.29 -19.36
N TYR A 410 -8.65 31.46 -18.08
CA TYR A 410 -9.58 31.26 -16.96
C TYR A 410 -10.78 32.21 -17.06
N GLN A 411 -10.53 33.51 -17.21
CA GLN A 411 -11.59 34.54 -17.27
C GLN A 411 -12.52 34.31 -18.45
N HIS A 412 -11.96 34.05 -19.63
CA HIS A 412 -12.74 33.77 -20.83
C HIS A 412 -13.65 32.54 -20.66
N ARG A 413 -13.16 31.46 -20.03
CA ARG A 413 -13.98 30.27 -19.78
C ARG A 413 -15.00 30.47 -18.66
N LYS A 414 -14.70 31.30 -17.66
CA LYS A 414 -15.65 31.71 -16.63
C LYS A 414 -16.84 32.46 -17.23
N GLU A 415 -16.62 33.33 -18.21
CA GLU A 415 -17.69 34.06 -18.92
C GLU A 415 -18.55 33.12 -19.77
N LEU A 416 -17.92 32.17 -20.47
CA LEU A 416 -18.61 31.19 -21.31
C LEU A 416 -19.26 30.05 -20.54
N LEU A 417 -19.11 30.00 -19.21
CA LEU A 417 -19.59 28.90 -18.38
C LEU A 417 -21.08 28.53 -18.58
N PRO A 418 -22.02 29.48 -18.80
CA PRO A 418 -23.42 29.14 -19.08
C PRO A 418 -23.62 28.26 -20.30
N THR A 419 -22.73 28.34 -21.30
CA THR A 419 -22.84 27.56 -22.55
C THR A 419 -22.62 26.07 -22.36
N TYR A 420 -22.03 25.67 -21.23
CA TYR A 420 -21.75 24.27 -20.89
C TYR A 420 -22.92 23.57 -20.19
N PHE A 421 -23.93 24.33 -19.73
CA PHE A 421 -25.11 23.78 -19.08
C PHE A 421 -26.22 23.60 -20.12
N SER A 422 -26.88 22.44 -20.10
CA SER A 422 -28.10 22.24 -20.88
C SER A 422 -29.22 23.12 -20.33
N ASN A 423 -30.14 23.56 -21.20
CA ASN A 423 -31.24 24.48 -20.85
C ASN A 423 -32.11 24.02 -19.65
N ASP A 424 -32.10 22.72 -19.35
CA ASP A 424 -32.89 22.10 -18.27
C ASP A 424 -32.17 22.09 -16.90
N ARG A 425 -30.91 22.57 -16.81
CA ARG A 425 -30.13 22.61 -15.56
C ARG A 425 -29.78 24.04 -15.18
N GLN A 426 -29.86 24.34 -13.89
CA GLN A 426 -29.40 25.61 -13.35
C GLN A 426 -27.88 25.74 -13.52
N THR A 427 -27.44 26.86 -14.11
CA THR A 427 -26.03 27.19 -14.24
C THR A 427 -25.40 27.43 -12.88
N LEU A 428 -24.38 26.65 -12.56
CA LEU A 428 -23.55 26.85 -11.37
C LEU A 428 -22.32 27.68 -11.77
N TYR A 429 -22.31 28.95 -11.37
CA TYR A 429 -21.25 29.87 -11.72
C TYR A 429 -19.98 29.65 -10.88
N TRP A 430 -18.82 29.98 -11.45
CA TRP A 430 -17.57 30.08 -10.71
C TRP A 430 -17.52 31.40 -9.91
N GLU A 431 -18.31 31.48 -8.84
CA GLU A 431 -18.33 32.59 -7.88
C GLU A 431 -17.09 32.58 -6.98
N ILE A 432 -15.92 32.58 -7.61
CA ILE A 432 -14.63 32.45 -6.96
C ILE A 432 -13.90 33.79 -7.03
N PRO A 433 -13.49 34.36 -5.88
CA PRO A 433 -12.56 35.47 -5.84
C PRO A 433 -11.23 35.06 -6.48
N GLU A 434 -10.77 35.79 -7.49
CA GLU A 434 -9.51 35.50 -8.17
C GLU A 434 -8.31 35.45 -7.21
N SER A 435 -8.33 36.25 -6.15
CA SER A 435 -7.32 36.23 -5.10
C SER A 435 -7.15 34.84 -4.47
N LYS A 436 -8.23 34.07 -4.32
CA LYS A 436 -8.12 32.71 -3.76
C LYS A 436 -7.40 31.74 -4.69
N ILE A 437 -7.41 31.95 -6.01
CA ILE A 437 -6.73 31.05 -6.96
C ILE A 437 -5.30 31.52 -7.24
N PHE A 438 -5.11 32.84 -7.33
CA PHE A 438 -3.92 33.44 -7.92
C PHE A 438 -3.00 34.16 -6.93
N ASP A 439 -3.24 34.15 -5.61
CA ASP A 439 -2.38 34.84 -4.62
C ASP A 439 -0.88 34.53 -4.80
N GLY A 440 -0.51 33.24 -4.79
CA GLY A 440 0.86 32.81 -5.05
C GLY A 440 1.35 33.06 -6.48
N PHE A 441 0.43 33.14 -7.44
CA PHE A 441 0.72 33.41 -8.85
C PHE A 441 1.08 34.87 -9.08
N GLU A 442 0.37 35.80 -8.44
CA GLU A 442 0.67 37.23 -8.48
C GLU A 442 2.03 37.51 -7.83
N HIS A 443 2.34 36.90 -6.69
CA HIS A 443 3.68 36.97 -6.09
C HIS A 443 4.77 36.44 -7.02
N PHE A 444 4.51 35.36 -7.77
CA PHE A 444 5.45 34.85 -8.77
C PHE A 444 5.64 35.83 -9.94
N ILE A 445 4.56 36.38 -10.47
CA ILE A 445 4.59 37.40 -11.53
C ILE A 445 5.37 38.65 -11.08
N ASP A 446 5.14 39.13 -9.86
CA ASP A 446 5.82 40.31 -9.34
C ASP A 446 7.32 40.07 -9.17
N ARG A 447 7.73 38.88 -8.75
CA ARG A 447 9.15 38.49 -8.74
C ARG A 447 9.75 38.46 -10.15
N LEU A 448 9.04 37.92 -11.15
CA LEU A 448 9.51 37.95 -12.54
C LEU A 448 9.66 39.39 -13.06
N LYS A 449 8.76 40.31 -12.69
CA LYS A 449 8.88 41.73 -13.03
C LYS A 449 10.05 42.43 -12.34
N MET A 450 10.46 41.98 -11.15
CA MET A 450 11.64 42.50 -10.45
C MET A 450 12.96 41.99 -11.05
N LEU A 451 12.93 40.82 -11.69
CA LEU A 451 14.08 40.20 -12.34
C LEU A 451 14.37 40.79 -13.72
N LYS A 452 13.33 41.32 -14.37
CA LYS A 452 13.40 42.14 -15.57
C LYS A 452 13.87 43.55 -15.23
#